data_AF-Q3A6A9-F1
#
_entry.id   AF-Q3A6A9-F1
#
_cell.length_a   1.000
_cell.length_b   1.000
_cell.length_c   1.000
_cell.angle_alpha   90.00
_cell.angle_beta   90.00
_cell.angle_gamma   90.00
#
_symmetry.space_group_name_H-M   'P 1'
#
loop_
_entity.id
_entity.type
_entity.pdbx_description
1 polymer ?
#
loop_
_entity_poly.entity_id
_entity_poly.type
_entity_poly.pdbx_seq_one_letter_code
_entity_poly.pdbx_strand_id
1 'polypeptide(L)'
;MRHILISCMLVGVLGGCAGSNEHLTRLQEENQQLQQQLTTVQQSLDTLTAEKNILDDRVADLTRVSGTLQREKRARVEEAEQLRRAMRTFVQAQMDALRQFSLRQEFFDYIGAELVNRQHSGDENLTLVDSGNPLPGKGALLSLRGYFIVPCRLHLLVFRPAEDLWEVVEVSPLLEVAQAGLNQVDLDVPLAVQAGDILGFAFVGPVGIPYDDKTGNTLLFSDPLKNGSRVHIPATKGTPNRRAYSIGGVGLFQ
;
A
#
# COMPACT_ATOMS: atom_id res chain seq x y z
N MET A 1 50.15 59.27 109.30
CA MET A 1 51.61 59.18 109.57
C MET A 1 52.23 58.43 108.39
N ARG A 2 52.99 59.11 107.51
CA ARG A 2 54.47 59.17 107.53
C ARG A 2 55.06 57.76 107.39
N HIS A 3 55.73 57.36 106.29
CA HIS A 3 56.95 57.93 105.68
C HIS A 3 57.04 57.52 104.18
N ILE A 4 57.26 58.43 103.22
CA ILE A 4 58.56 58.92 102.65
C ILE A 4 59.29 57.79 101.88
N LEU A 5 59.30 57.70 100.53
CA LEU A 5 59.88 58.56 99.45
C LEU A 5 61.42 58.56 99.45
N ILE A 6 62.04 58.49 98.25
CA ILE A 6 63.48 58.60 97.84
C ILE A 6 63.99 57.26 97.28
N SER A 7 64.63 57.10 96.11
CA SER A 7 65.17 57.96 95.04
C SER A 7 65.65 56.99 93.93
N CYS A 8 65.23 57.12 92.67
CA CYS A 8 65.87 57.91 91.60
C CYS A 8 67.18 57.31 91.02
N MET A 9 67.19 57.21 89.68
CA MET A 9 68.30 57.15 88.72
C MET A 9 69.11 55.86 88.51
N LEU A 10 68.94 55.26 87.31
CA LEU A 10 69.98 55.19 86.25
C LEU A 10 69.33 54.61 84.96
N VAL A 11 68.78 55.44 84.07
CA VAL A 11 69.32 55.77 82.72
C VAL A 11 70.26 54.73 82.10
N GLY A 12 69.86 54.20 80.93
CA GLY A 12 70.78 54.02 79.81
C GLY A 12 70.70 52.68 79.06
N VAL A 13 70.42 52.80 77.76
CA VAL A 13 70.80 51.88 76.67
C VAL A 13 69.90 50.65 76.48
N LEU A 14 69.08 50.70 75.43
CA LEU A 14 69.16 49.78 74.27
C LEU A 14 68.07 50.18 73.25
N GLY A 15 68.42 51.15 72.40
CA GLY A 15 67.85 51.21 71.06
C GLY A 15 68.54 50.16 70.19
N GLY A 16 67.75 49.41 69.41
CA GLY A 16 68.25 48.55 68.35
C GLY A 16 67.74 47.12 68.39
N CYS A 17 66.61 46.88 67.70
CA CYS A 17 66.34 45.71 66.85
C CYS A 17 65.12 46.01 65.98
N ALA A 18 65.22 47.07 65.15
CA ALA A 18 64.33 47.22 64.00
C ALA A 18 64.82 46.25 62.92
N GLY A 19 64.28 45.02 62.93
CA GLY A 19 64.66 43.99 61.96
C GLY A 19 63.76 42.76 61.94
N SER A 20 62.83 42.63 62.88
CA SER A 20 61.90 41.48 62.96
C SER A 20 60.43 41.83 62.66
N ASN A 21 60.05 43.12 62.60
CA ASN A 21 58.65 43.50 62.36
C ASN A 21 58.22 43.31 60.90
N GLU A 22 59.07 43.59 59.92
CA GLU A 22 58.69 43.55 58.49
C GLU A 22 58.46 42.12 57.98
N HIS A 23 59.22 41.15 58.49
CA HIS A 23 59.06 39.74 58.11
C HIS A 23 57.85 39.08 58.80
N LEU A 24 57.53 39.49 60.03
CA LEU A 24 56.32 39.07 60.75
C LEU A 24 55.06 39.65 60.13
N THR A 25 55.08 40.93 59.71
CA THR A 25 53.94 41.56 59.02
C THR A 25 53.68 40.90 57.67
N ARG A 26 54.73 40.53 56.93
CA ARG A 26 54.60 39.84 55.63
C ARG A 26 54.00 38.44 55.75
N LEU A 27 54.42 37.68 56.77
CA LEU A 27 53.83 36.37 57.10
C LEU A 27 52.37 36.49 57.58
N GLN A 28 52.01 37.58 58.25
CA GLN A 28 50.63 37.89 58.62
C GLN A 28 49.77 38.23 57.39
N GLU A 29 50.29 39.02 56.45
CA GLU A 29 49.61 39.31 55.18
C GLU A 29 49.44 38.05 54.33
N GLU A 30 50.45 37.20 54.22
CA GLU A 30 50.36 35.92 53.51
C GLU A 30 49.33 34.99 54.15
N ASN A 31 49.28 34.90 55.48
CA ASN A 31 48.24 34.12 56.18
C ASN A 31 46.84 34.70 55.95
N GLN A 32 46.68 36.02 55.96
CA GLN A 32 45.40 36.65 55.64
C GLN A 32 44.99 36.41 54.19
N GLN A 33 45.92 36.50 53.24
CA GLN A 33 45.67 36.18 51.83
C GLN A 33 45.30 34.71 51.63
N LEU A 34 46.02 33.78 52.26
CA LEU A 34 45.74 32.35 52.19
C LEU A 34 44.38 32.03 52.83
N GLN A 35 44.03 32.67 53.95
CA GLN A 35 42.70 32.55 54.55
C GLN A 35 41.61 33.10 53.62
N GLN A 36 41.84 34.25 52.98
CA GLN A 36 40.90 34.80 51.99
C GLN A 36 40.74 33.87 50.78
N GLN A 37 41.82 33.32 50.25
CA GLN A 37 41.79 32.34 49.15
C GLN A 37 41.05 31.06 49.57
N LEU A 38 41.31 30.54 50.77
CA LEU A 38 40.58 29.40 51.32
C LEU A 38 39.09 29.67 51.42
N THR A 39 38.69 30.85 51.94
CA THR A 39 37.26 31.20 52.00
C THR A 39 36.64 31.36 50.62
N THR A 40 37.38 31.89 49.64
CA THR A 40 36.89 32.06 48.26
C THR A 40 36.72 30.72 47.56
N VAL A 41 37.68 29.81 47.75
CA VAL A 41 37.62 28.44 47.22
C VAL A 41 36.52 27.64 47.92
N GLN A 42 36.34 27.81 49.23
CA GLN A 42 35.26 27.15 49.96
C GLN A 42 33.89 27.58 49.42
N GLN A 43 33.69 28.88 49.21
CA GLN A 43 32.46 29.41 48.62
C GLN A 43 32.23 28.88 47.20
N SER A 44 33.26 28.79 46.36
CA SER A 44 33.11 28.25 45.02
C SER A 44 32.82 26.74 45.03
N LEU A 45 33.39 26.00 45.97
CA LEU A 45 33.13 24.58 46.16
C LEU A 45 31.68 24.36 46.61
N ASP A 46 31.18 25.18 47.52
CA ASP A 46 29.77 25.14 47.95
C ASP A 46 28.82 25.45 46.78
N THR A 47 29.14 26.46 45.95
CA THR A 47 28.33 26.77 44.76
C THR A 47 28.36 25.66 43.72
N LEU A 48 29.53 25.09 43.42
CA LEU A 48 29.64 23.98 42.45
C LEU A 48 28.91 22.74 42.95
N THR A 49 28.93 22.49 44.27
CA THR A 49 28.23 21.35 44.87
C THR A 49 26.72 21.54 44.78
N ALA A 50 26.22 22.76 45.00
CA ALA A 50 24.81 23.10 44.81
C ALA A 50 24.38 22.95 43.35
N GLU A 51 25.17 23.45 42.40
CA GLU A 51 24.92 23.30 40.96
C GLU A 51 24.92 21.83 40.53
N LYS A 52 25.86 21.03 41.03
CA LYS A 52 25.91 19.60 40.76
C LYS A 52 24.64 18.89 41.22
N ASN A 53 24.17 19.17 42.44
CA ASN A 53 22.95 18.55 42.97
C ASN A 53 21.72 18.91 42.11
N ILE A 54 21.59 20.17 41.69
CA ILE A 54 20.52 20.62 40.78
C ILE A 54 20.59 19.89 39.44
N LEU A 55 21.80 19.67 38.93
CA LEU A 55 22.01 18.99 37.66
C LEU A 55 21.67 17.49 37.77
N ASP A 56 22.06 16.84 38.86
CA ASP A 56 21.74 15.44 39.15
C ASP A 56 20.22 15.24 39.25
N ASP A 57 19.52 16.17 39.92
CA ASP A 57 18.04 16.17 39.99
C ASP A 57 17.41 16.31 38.59
N ARG A 58 17.91 17.22 37.76
CA ARG A 58 17.43 17.39 36.38
C ARG A 58 17.67 16.14 35.52
N VAL A 59 18.81 15.47 35.69
CA VAL A 59 19.13 14.22 34.97
C VAL A 59 18.17 13.11 35.42
N ALA A 60 17.88 13.00 36.72
CA ALA A 60 16.92 12.03 37.23
C ALA A 60 15.52 12.27 36.65
N ASP A 61 15.07 13.52 36.61
CA ASP A 61 13.77 13.89 36.06
C ASP A 61 13.67 13.63 34.55
N LEU A 62 14.69 14.00 33.78
CA LEU A 62 14.74 13.71 32.33
C LEU A 62 14.72 12.21 32.06
N THR A 63 15.43 11.42 32.86
CA THR A 63 15.45 9.96 32.74
C THR A 63 14.06 9.37 33.02
N ARG A 64 13.38 9.88 34.05
CA ARG A 64 12.00 9.50 34.38
C ARG A 64 11.03 9.84 33.24
N VAL A 65 11.07 11.08 32.72
CA VAL A 65 10.20 11.53 31.64
C VAL A 65 10.46 10.74 30.35
N SER A 66 11.73 10.53 29.99
CA SER A 66 12.13 9.71 28.85
C SER A 66 11.56 8.29 28.96
N GLY A 67 11.67 7.65 30.13
CA GLY A 67 11.09 6.32 30.36
C GLY A 67 9.57 6.27 30.23
N THR A 68 8.86 7.33 30.65
CA THR A 68 7.41 7.42 30.46
C THR A 68 7.04 7.64 28.99
N LEU A 69 7.71 8.54 28.29
CA LEU A 69 7.49 8.78 26.86
C LEU A 69 7.77 7.55 26.01
N GLN A 70 8.79 6.75 26.35
CA GLN A 70 9.06 5.49 25.66
C GLN A 70 7.92 4.47 25.86
N ARG A 71 7.35 4.38 27.07
CA ARG A 71 6.21 3.51 27.36
C ARG A 71 4.96 3.95 26.61
N GLU A 72 4.66 5.24 26.62
CA GLU A 72 3.53 5.81 25.87
C GLU A 72 3.70 5.62 24.36
N LYS A 73 4.90 5.87 23.83
CA LYS A 73 5.21 5.62 22.41
C LYS A 73 4.98 4.16 22.04
N ARG A 74 5.44 3.22 22.87
CA ARG A 74 5.24 1.79 22.62
C ARG A 74 3.75 1.42 22.64
N ALA A 75 2.99 1.93 23.59
CA ALA A 75 1.53 1.73 23.65
C ALA A 75 0.84 2.28 22.39
N ARG A 76 1.21 3.48 21.94
CA ARG A 76 0.65 4.08 20.71
C ARG A 76 0.99 3.30 19.44
N VAL A 77 2.21 2.76 19.34
CA VAL A 77 2.60 1.91 18.20
C VAL A 77 1.77 0.63 18.20
N GLU A 78 1.59 0.00 19.35
CA GLU A 78 0.81 -1.23 19.49
C GLU A 78 -0.67 -1.01 19.15
N GLU A 79 -1.28 0.07 19.65
CA GLU A 79 -2.64 0.50 19.28
C GLU A 79 -2.77 0.72 17.77
N ALA A 80 -1.82 1.43 17.16
CA ALA A 80 -1.83 1.72 15.72
C ALA A 80 -1.71 0.44 14.87
N GLU A 81 -0.90 -0.53 15.30
CA GLU A 81 -0.79 -1.83 14.63
C GLU A 81 -2.09 -2.65 14.75
N GLN A 82 -2.70 -2.67 15.93
CA GLN A 82 -3.99 -3.31 16.13
C GLN A 82 -5.09 -2.68 15.25
N LEU A 83 -5.16 -1.34 15.21
CA LEU A 83 -6.12 -0.63 14.37
C LEU A 83 -5.90 -0.92 12.89
N ARG A 84 -4.66 -0.93 12.41
CA ARG A 84 -4.34 -1.27 11.02
C ARG A 84 -4.74 -2.71 10.66
N ARG A 85 -4.51 -3.67 11.56
CA ARG A 85 -4.97 -5.06 11.38
C ARG A 85 -6.50 -5.14 11.31
N ALA A 86 -7.20 -4.43 12.20
CA ALA A 86 -8.65 -4.36 12.21
C ALA A 86 -9.20 -3.74 10.90
N MET A 87 -8.65 -2.62 10.44
CA MET A 87 -9.03 -1.99 9.17
C MET A 87 -8.78 -2.92 7.98
N ARG A 88 -7.62 -3.59 7.91
CA ARG A 88 -7.33 -4.53 6.82
C ARG A 88 -8.34 -5.68 6.79
N THR A 89 -8.64 -6.25 7.95
CA THR A 89 -9.62 -7.34 8.08
C THR A 89 -11.03 -6.87 7.65
N PHE A 90 -11.43 -5.68 8.07
CA PHE A 90 -12.70 -5.08 7.66
C PHE A 90 -12.78 -4.87 6.15
N VAL A 91 -11.74 -4.27 5.54
CA VAL A 91 -11.71 -4.03 4.08
C VAL A 91 -11.74 -5.36 3.31
N GLN A 92 -11.00 -6.38 3.77
CA GLN A 92 -11.05 -7.71 3.17
C GLN A 92 -12.46 -8.31 3.24
N ALA A 93 -13.11 -8.25 4.40
CA ALA A 93 -14.48 -8.74 4.55
C ALA A 93 -15.48 -8.01 3.63
N GLN A 94 -15.33 -6.69 3.44
CA GLN A 94 -16.14 -5.93 2.49
C GLN A 94 -15.87 -6.32 1.03
N MET A 95 -14.60 -6.51 0.66
CA MET A 95 -14.23 -6.99 -0.68
C MET A 95 -14.79 -8.39 -0.95
N ASP A 96 -14.70 -9.29 0.02
CA ASP A 96 -15.25 -10.64 -0.11
C ASP A 96 -16.77 -10.63 -0.18
N ALA A 97 -17.45 -9.77 0.58
CA ALA A 97 -18.89 -9.57 0.49
C ALA A 97 -19.29 -9.02 -0.89
N LEU A 98 -18.56 -8.06 -1.45
CA LEU A 98 -18.77 -7.54 -2.81
C LEU A 98 -18.52 -8.62 -3.87
N ARG A 99 -17.46 -9.43 -3.72
CA ARG A 99 -17.19 -10.56 -4.61
C ARG A 99 -18.32 -11.60 -4.55
N GLN A 100 -18.77 -11.98 -3.36
CA GLN A 100 -19.90 -12.90 -3.20
C GLN A 100 -21.21 -12.34 -3.74
N PHE A 101 -21.46 -11.04 -3.54
CA PHE A 101 -22.61 -10.34 -4.12
C PHE A 101 -22.54 -10.34 -5.65
N SER A 102 -21.37 -10.07 -6.21
CA SER A 102 -21.11 -10.15 -7.65
C SER A 102 -21.35 -11.57 -8.18
N LEU A 103 -20.95 -12.62 -7.45
CA LEU A 103 -21.20 -14.01 -7.84
C LEU A 103 -22.67 -14.44 -7.79
N ARG A 104 -23.58 -13.67 -7.16
CA ARG A 104 -25.02 -13.95 -7.23
C ARG A 104 -25.50 -13.62 -8.64
N GLN A 105 -25.95 -14.66 -9.34
CA GLN A 105 -26.25 -14.77 -10.77
C GLN A 105 -27.26 -13.76 -11.35
N GLU A 106 -27.72 -12.76 -10.60
CA GLU A 106 -28.82 -11.86 -10.95
C GLU A 106 -28.38 -10.45 -11.36
N PHE A 107 -27.10 -10.06 -11.18
CA PHE A 107 -26.60 -8.72 -11.56
C PHE A 107 -25.77 -8.68 -12.85
N PHE A 108 -25.39 -9.83 -13.39
CA PHE A 108 -24.62 -9.87 -14.62
C PHE A 108 -25.56 -10.02 -15.82
N ASP A 109 -25.46 -9.08 -16.77
CA ASP A 109 -26.03 -9.24 -18.10
C ASP A 109 -25.33 -10.44 -18.78
N TYR A 110 -25.93 -11.62 -18.63
CA TYR A 110 -25.51 -12.79 -19.39
C TYR A 110 -26.01 -12.63 -20.83
N ILE A 111 -25.06 -12.31 -21.70
CA ILE A 111 -25.24 -12.12 -23.13
C ILE A 111 -25.11 -13.52 -23.78
N GLY A 112 -26.16 -14.35 -23.70
CA GLY A 112 -26.19 -15.73 -24.22
C GLY A 112 -27.51 -16.46 -23.93
N ALA A 113 -27.90 -17.44 -24.74
CA ALA A 113 -29.19 -18.16 -24.60
C ALA A 113 -29.01 -19.66 -24.28
N GLU A 114 -30.11 -20.22 -23.76
CA GLU A 114 -30.39 -21.60 -23.33
C GLU A 114 -29.92 -22.70 -24.32
N LEU A 115 -29.91 -23.95 -23.86
CA LEU A 115 -29.49 -25.12 -24.64
C LEU A 115 -30.31 -25.25 -25.92
N VAL A 116 -29.70 -25.01 -27.08
CA VAL A 116 -30.31 -25.31 -28.38
C VAL A 116 -29.38 -26.27 -29.11
N ASN A 117 -29.92 -27.39 -29.59
CA ASN A 117 -29.20 -28.30 -30.48
C ASN A 117 -28.91 -27.57 -31.79
N ARG A 118 -27.64 -27.44 -32.15
CA ARG A 118 -27.18 -26.75 -33.37
C ARG A 118 -26.48 -27.71 -34.32
N GLN A 119 -26.34 -27.30 -35.58
CA GLN A 119 -25.93 -28.18 -36.68
C GLN A 119 -24.42 -28.48 -36.70
N HIS A 120 -23.59 -27.61 -36.13
CA HIS A 120 -22.13 -27.73 -36.24
C HIS A 120 -21.44 -27.82 -34.87
N SER A 121 -20.47 -28.72 -34.82
CA SER A 121 -19.41 -28.83 -33.83
C SER A 121 -18.20 -29.39 -34.57
N GLY A 122 -17.04 -28.74 -34.48
CA GLY A 122 -15.89 -29.08 -35.31
C GLY A 122 -14.60 -29.20 -34.52
N ASP A 123 -13.65 -29.97 -35.05
CA ASP A 123 -12.29 -30.16 -34.50
C ASP A 123 -11.28 -29.10 -35.01
N GLU A 124 -11.77 -28.06 -35.67
CA GLU A 124 -10.96 -27.06 -36.37
C GLU A 124 -10.78 -25.76 -35.56
N ASN A 125 -9.65 -25.09 -35.79
CA ASN A 125 -9.45 -23.74 -35.26
C ASN A 125 -10.47 -22.80 -35.90
N LEU A 126 -11.30 -22.18 -35.07
CA LEU A 126 -12.37 -21.31 -35.54
C LEU A 126 -12.53 -20.12 -34.60
N THR A 127 -12.67 -18.95 -35.19
CA THR A 127 -13.05 -17.74 -34.47
C THR A 127 -14.50 -17.40 -34.77
N LEU A 128 -15.32 -17.33 -33.72
CA LEU A 128 -16.72 -16.90 -33.77
C LEU A 128 -16.82 -15.46 -33.30
N VAL A 129 -17.45 -14.55 -34.06
CA VAL A 129 -17.58 -13.13 -33.69
C VAL A 129 -19.05 -12.69 -33.64
N ASP A 130 -19.47 -12.08 -32.52
CA ASP A 130 -20.85 -11.64 -32.23
C ASP A 130 -21.26 -10.30 -32.86
N SER A 131 -21.30 -10.18 -34.17
CA SER A 131 -21.61 -8.85 -34.73
C SER A 131 -23.05 -8.37 -34.47
N GLY A 132 -23.96 -9.28 -34.12
CA GLY A 132 -25.35 -8.95 -33.82
C GLY A 132 -25.56 -8.37 -32.43
N ASN A 133 -24.61 -8.50 -31.50
CA ASN A 133 -24.80 -8.11 -30.11
C ASN A 133 -23.61 -7.31 -29.58
N PRO A 134 -23.48 -6.04 -29.99
CA PRO A 134 -22.47 -5.15 -29.44
C PRO A 134 -22.71 -4.92 -27.94
N LEU A 135 -21.63 -4.67 -27.19
CA LEU A 135 -21.70 -4.41 -25.77
C LEU A 135 -22.49 -3.13 -25.48
N PRO A 136 -23.42 -3.15 -24.50
CA PRO A 136 -24.34 -2.04 -24.26
C PRO A 136 -23.67 -0.83 -23.60
N GLY A 137 -22.55 -1.04 -22.90
CA GLY A 137 -21.89 -0.03 -22.08
C GLY A 137 -20.38 -0.25 -22.00
N LYS A 138 -19.70 0.74 -21.42
CA LYS A 138 -18.25 0.64 -21.15
C LYS A 138 -18.02 -0.11 -19.84
N GLY A 139 -16.86 -0.76 -19.69
CA GLY A 139 -16.59 -1.49 -18.46
C GLY A 139 -15.45 -2.47 -18.58
N ALA A 140 -15.58 -3.59 -17.85
CA ALA A 140 -14.61 -4.66 -17.86
C ALA A 140 -15.28 -6.03 -17.96
N LEU A 141 -14.78 -6.87 -18.87
CA LEU A 141 -15.09 -8.29 -18.91
C LEU A 141 -14.26 -9.00 -17.85
N LEU A 142 -14.93 -9.82 -17.04
CA LEU A 142 -14.35 -10.52 -15.90
C LEU A 142 -14.23 -12.02 -16.16
N SER A 143 -15.18 -12.58 -16.90
CA SER A 143 -15.20 -14.01 -17.16
C SER A 143 -15.93 -14.33 -18.46
N LEU A 144 -15.71 -15.55 -18.92
CA LEU A 144 -16.42 -16.17 -20.03
C LEU A 144 -17.42 -17.17 -19.44
N ARG A 145 -18.65 -17.18 -19.93
CA ARG A 145 -19.65 -18.18 -19.51
C ARG A 145 -20.32 -18.79 -20.73
N GLY A 146 -20.47 -20.11 -20.72
CA GLY A 146 -21.10 -20.81 -21.83
C GLY A 146 -21.41 -22.27 -21.51
N TYR A 147 -22.18 -22.90 -22.39
CA TYR A 147 -22.42 -24.33 -22.35
C TYR A 147 -21.52 -25.04 -23.35
N PHE A 148 -20.59 -25.85 -22.83
CA PHE A 148 -19.60 -26.55 -23.61
C PHE A 148 -19.98 -28.02 -23.77
N ILE A 149 -19.80 -28.57 -24.96
CA ILE A 149 -20.11 -29.98 -25.26
C ILE A 149 -18.87 -30.88 -25.12
N VAL A 150 -17.68 -30.30 -25.24
CA VAL A 150 -16.38 -30.98 -25.06
C VAL A 150 -15.37 -30.03 -24.40
N PRO A 151 -14.34 -30.55 -23.72
CA PRO A 151 -13.21 -29.73 -23.27
C PRO A 151 -12.55 -29.00 -24.43
N CYS A 152 -12.24 -27.73 -24.25
CA CYS A 152 -11.67 -26.90 -25.31
C CYS A 152 -10.78 -25.80 -24.75
N ARG A 153 -10.03 -25.15 -25.63
CA ARG A 153 -9.21 -23.99 -25.30
C ARG A 153 -9.52 -22.86 -26.25
N LEU A 154 -9.59 -21.64 -25.75
CA LEU A 154 -9.94 -20.49 -26.58
C LEU A 154 -9.37 -19.16 -26.04
N HIS A 155 -9.29 -18.18 -26.92
CA HIS A 155 -9.05 -16.78 -26.57
C HIS A 155 -10.35 -15.99 -26.69
N LEU A 156 -10.58 -15.10 -25.71
CA LEU A 156 -11.60 -14.07 -25.80
C LEU A 156 -10.99 -12.85 -26.52
N LEU A 157 -11.67 -12.40 -27.57
CA LEU A 157 -11.27 -11.27 -28.40
C LEU A 157 -12.28 -10.14 -28.21
N VAL A 158 -11.78 -8.90 -28.17
CA VAL A 158 -12.60 -7.69 -28.22
C VAL A 158 -12.31 -6.97 -29.53
N PHE A 159 -13.36 -6.77 -30.32
CA PHE A 159 -13.33 -6.05 -31.58
C PHE A 159 -13.91 -4.66 -31.38
N ARG A 160 -13.21 -3.64 -31.84
CA ARG A 160 -13.71 -2.28 -31.91
C ARG A 160 -14.11 -1.93 -33.33
N PRO A 161 -15.39 -1.59 -33.58
CA PRO A 161 -15.80 -1.08 -34.87
C PRO A 161 -15.16 0.27 -35.21
N ALA A 162 -14.60 0.39 -36.41
CA ALA A 162 -14.07 1.63 -36.97
C ALA A 162 -14.44 1.73 -38.45
N GLU A 163 -15.49 2.49 -38.77
CA GLU A 163 -16.02 2.63 -40.14
C GLU A 163 -16.27 1.26 -40.81
N ASP A 164 -15.47 0.89 -41.81
CA ASP A 164 -15.62 -0.33 -42.63
C ASP A 164 -14.75 -1.52 -42.15
N LEU A 165 -14.08 -1.37 -41.00
CA LEU A 165 -13.18 -2.37 -40.45
C LEU A 165 -13.37 -2.56 -38.95
N TRP A 166 -13.12 -3.77 -38.48
CA TRP A 166 -13.02 -4.07 -37.05
C TRP A 166 -11.57 -4.30 -36.68
N GLU A 167 -11.14 -3.64 -35.60
CA GLU A 167 -9.81 -3.83 -35.04
C GLU A 167 -9.90 -4.66 -33.76
N VAL A 168 -9.07 -5.70 -33.65
CA VAL A 168 -8.94 -6.47 -32.41
C VAL A 168 -8.14 -5.62 -31.43
N VAL A 169 -8.79 -5.09 -30.40
CA VAL A 169 -8.16 -4.19 -29.42
C VAL A 169 -7.61 -4.94 -28.21
N GLU A 170 -8.24 -6.06 -27.84
CA GLU A 170 -7.84 -6.88 -26.71
C GLU A 170 -7.96 -8.37 -27.04
N VAL A 171 -7.04 -9.15 -26.48
CA VAL A 171 -7.00 -10.62 -26.59
C VAL A 171 -6.65 -11.18 -25.23
N SER A 172 -7.48 -12.07 -24.70
CA SER A 172 -7.19 -12.74 -23.42
C SER A 172 -6.00 -13.69 -23.55
N PRO A 173 -5.36 -14.07 -22.42
CA PRO A 173 -4.60 -15.31 -22.34
C PRO A 173 -5.43 -16.52 -22.80
N LEU A 174 -4.76 -17.64 -23.10
CA LEU A 174 -5.44 -18.88 -23.47
C LEU A 174 -6.27 -19.38 -22.28
N LEU A 175 -7.58 -19.50 -22.50
CA LEU A 175 -8.53 -19.99 -21.51
C LEU A 175 -8.77 -21.48 -21.73
N GLU A 176 -8.78 -22.26 -20.65
CA GLU A 176 -9.03 -23.70 -20.71
C GLU A 176 -10.39 -24.03 -20.08
N VAL A 177 -11.21 -24.76 -20.82
CA VAL A 177 -12.47 -25.33 -20.35
C VAL A 177 -12.25 -26.83 -20.17
N ALA A 178 -12.18 -27.27 -18.92
CA ALA A 178 -11.78 -28.64 -18.60
C ALA A 178 -12.88 -29.69 -18.80
N GLN A 179 -14.16 -29.30 -18.75
CA GLN A 179 -15.28 -30.24 -18.73
C GLN A 179 -16.46 -29.75 -19.58
N ALA A 180 -17.25 -30.69 -20.10
CA ALA A 180 -18.52 -30.40 -20.73
C ALA A 180 -19.57 -29.93 -19.69
N GLY A 181 -20.56 -29.17 -20.14
CA GLY A 181 -21.61 -28.56 -19.32
C GLY A 181 -21.51 -27.04 -19.27
N LEU A 182 -22.31 -26.45 -18.37
CA LEU A 182 -22.26 -25.02 -18.08
C LEU A 182 -20.98 -24.69 -17.31
N ASN A 183 -20.07 -23.94 -17.93
CA ASN A 183 -18.84 -23.51 -17.31
C ASN A 183 -18.74 -21.99 -17.32
N GLN A 184 -18.12 -21.46 -16.28
CA GLN A 184 -17.63 -20.09 -16.23
C GLN A 184 -16.12 -20.15 -16.03
N VAL A 185 -15.37 -19.46 -16.90
CA VAL A 185 -13.92 -19.35 -16.83
C VAL A 185 -13.57 -17.91 -16.55
N ASP A 186 -13.01 -17.64 -15.38
CA ASP A 186 -12.62 -16.31 -14.96
C ASP A 186 -11.34 -15.88 -15.69
N LEU A 187 -11.24 -14.58 -15.99
CA LEU A 187 -10.06 -13.97 -16.56
C LEU A 187 -9.13 -13.53 -15.42
N ASP A 188 -7.85 -13.94 -15.48
CA ASP A 188 -6.84 -13.47 -14.52
C ASP A 188 -6.68 -11.94 -14.57
N VAL A 189 -6.80 -11.38 -15.77
CA VAL A 189 -6.75 -9.94 -16.03
C VAL A 189 -8.05 -9.55 -16.75
N PRO A 190 -8.88 -8.68 -16.14
CA PRO A 190 -10.08 -8.16 -16.80
C PRO A 190 -9.76 -7.46 -18.12
N LEU A 191 -10.58 -7.68 -19.15
CA LEU A 191 -10.45 -6.97 -20.42
C LEU A 191 -11.29 -5.69 -20.40
N ALA A 192 -10.67 -4.55 -20.69
CA ALA A 192 -11.36 -3.28 -20.78
C ALA A 192 -12.19 -3.21 -22.08
N VAL A 193 -13.43 -2.77 -21.96
CA VAL A 193 -14.37 -2.69 -23.09
C VAL A 193 -15.10 -1.34 -23.13
N GLN A 194 -15.50 -0.93 -24.33
CA GLN A 194 -16.29 0.26 -24.60
C GLN A 194 -17.67 -0.12 -25.13
N ALA A 195 -18.62 0.83 -25.02
CA ALA A 195 -19.92 0.67 -25.63
C ALA A 195 -19.77 0.52 -27.16
N GLY A 196 -20.43 -0.48 -27.74
CA GLY A 196 -20.31 -0.80 -29.16
C GLY A 196 -19.21 -1.81 -29.50
N ASP A 197 -18.31 -2.15 -28.57
CA ASP A 197 -17.32 -3.22 -28.80
C ASP A 197 -18.04 -4.58 -28.99
N ILE A 198 -17.45 -5.46 -29.78
CA ILE A 198 -18.00 -6.76 -30.18
C ILE A 198 -17.11 -7.87 -29.62
N LEU A 199 -17.71 -8.95 -29.13
CA LEU A 199 -16.97 -10.10 -28.62
C LEU A 199 -16.69 -11.12 -29.73
N GLY A 200 -15.52 -11.75 -29.65
CA GLY A 200 -15.25 -12.98 -30.40
C GLY A 200 -14.55 -14.04 -29.57
N PHE A 201 -14.68 -15.28 -30.01
CA PHE A 201 -14.20 -16.47 -29.33
C PHE A 201 -13.35 -17.27 -30.31
N ALA A 202 -12.03 -17.21 -30.15
CA ALA A 202 -11.07 -17.89 -31.00
C ALA A 202 -10.65 -19.22 -30.39
N PHE A 203 -11.20 -20.31 -30.90
CA PHE A 203 -10.92 -21.66 -30.45
C PHE A 203 -9.57 -22.17 -30.99
N VAL A 204 -8.80 -22.82 -30.12
CA VAL A 204 -7.52 -23.45 -30.43
C VAL A 204 -7.67 -24.97 -30.31
N GLY A 205 -7.89 -25.62 -31.44
CA GLY A 205 -8.32 -27.01 -31.55
C GLY A 205 -9.84 -27.11 -31.65
N PRO A 206 -10.48 -28.07 -30.97
CA PRO A 206 -11.90 -28.32 -31.13
C PRO A 206 -12.75 -27.15 -30.63
N VAL A 207 -13.78 -26.81 -31.42
CA VAL A 207 -14.82 -25.86 -31.06
C VAL A 207 -15.71 -26.51 -30.02
N GLY A 208 -15.48 -26.19 -28.75
CA GLY A 208 -16.17 -26.80 -27.61
C GLY A 208 -17.63 -26.40 -27.45
N ILE A 209 -18.19 -25.59 -28.36
CA ILE A 209 -19.57 -25.11 -28.30
C ILE A 209 -20.33 -25.43 -29.59
N PRO A 210 -21.63 -25.76 -29.50
CA PRO A 210 -22.46 -25.94 -30.68
C PRO A 210 -22.76 -24.59 -31.34
N TYR A 211 -22.59 -24.50 -32.67
CA TYR A 211 -22.86 -23.29 -33.45
C TYR A 211 -23.66 -23.55 -34.74
N ASP A 212 -24.32 -22.51 -35.26
CA ASP A 212 -25.05 -22.56 -36.53
C ASP A 212 -24.45 -21.55 -37.53
N ASP A 213 -24.22 -22.00 -38.76
CA ASP A 213 -23.78 -21.12 -39.82
C ASP A 213 -24.91 -20.17 -40.25
N LYS A 214 -24.55 -18.91 -40.58
CA LYS A 214 -25.45 -17.89 -41.18
C LYS A 214 -26.60 -17.41 -40.29
N THR A 215 -26.58 -17.72 -39.00
CA THR A 215 -27.55 -17.19 -38.03
C THR A 215 -26.92 -16.11 -37.13
N GLY A 216 -27.73 -15.21 -36.59
CA GLY A 216 -27.32 -14.28 -35.53
C GLY A 216 -26.24 -13.26 -35.88
N ASN A 217 -26.03 -12.98 -37.17
CA ASN A 217 -24.91 -12.15 -37.65
C ASN A 217 -23.56 -12.60 -37.05
N THR A 218 -23.37 -13.90 -36.85
CA THR A 218 -22.07 -14.42 -36.42
C THR A 218 -21.12 -14.51 -37.61
N LEU A 219 -19.93 -13.94 -37.48
CA LEU A 219 -18.86 -14.10 -38.46
C LEU A 219 -17.91 -15.21 -38.03
N LEU A 220 -17.44 -15.96 -39.02
CA LEU A 220 -16.52 -17.09 -38.86
C LEU A 220 -15.18 -16.74 -39.50
N PHE A 221 -14.09 -16.89 -38.75
CA PHE A 221 -12.73 -16.75 -39.28
C PHE A 221 -11.93 -18.00 -38.95
N SER A 222 -11.32 -18.61 -39.97
CA SER A 222 -10.45 -19.78 -39.80
C SER A 222 -9.05 -19.40 -39.33
N ASP A 223 -8.64 -18.15 -39.57
CA ASP A 223 -7.31 -17.66 -39.19
C ASP A 223 -7.30 -17.12 -37.75
N PRO A 224 -6.24 -17.40 -36.97
CA PRO A 224 -6.10 -16.87 -35.62
C PRO A 224 -5.83 -15.36 -35.67
N LEU A 225 -6.77 -14.59 -35.11
CA LEU A 225 -6.68 -13.14 -35.03
C LEU A 225 -5.86 -12.72 -33.79
N LYS A 226 -4.96 -11.75 -33.96
CA LYS A 226 -4.09 -11.22 -32.91
C LYS A 226 -4.48 -9.79 -32.55
N ASN A 227 -4.01 -9.29 -31.41
CA ASN A 227 -4.16 -7.88 -31.04
C ASN A 227 -3.59 -6.97 -32.16
N GLY A 228 -4.34 -5.94 -32.55
CA GLY A 228 -4.07 -5.04 -33.65
C GLY A 228 -4.46 -5.57 -35.04
N SER A 229 -5.00 -6.79 -35.14
CA SER A 229 -5.50 -7.31 -36.43
C SER A 229 -6.70 -6.50 -36.88
N ARG A 230 -6.74 -6.18 -38.18
CA ARG A 230 -7.85 -5.47 -38.81
C ARG A 230 -8.56 -6.40 -39.76
N VAL A 231 -9.88 -6.45 -39.63
CA VAL A 231 -10.73 -7.37 -40.38
C VAL A 231 -11.79 -6.57 -41.11
N HIS A 232 -11.88 -6.77 -42.42
CA HIS A 232 -12.96 -6.21 -43.21
C HIS A 232 -14.24 -7.00 -42.96
N ILE A 233 -15.33 -6.27 -42.76
CA ILE A 233 -16.64 -6.86 -42.46
C ILE A 233 -17.25 -7.37 -43.77
N PRO A 234 -17.47 -8.68 -43.94
CA PRO A 234 -18.26 -9.18 -45.05
C PRO A 234 -19.71 -8.71 -44.85
N ALA A 235 -20.41 -8.32 -45.92
CA ALA A 235 -21.83 -7.97 -45.83
C ALA A 235 -22.63 -9.15 -45.23
N THR A 236 -23.06 -9.04 -43.98
CA THR A 236 -23.75 -10.12 -43.25
C THR A 236 -25.20 -10.22 -43.71
N LYS A 237 -25.60 -11.40 -44.23
CA LYS A 237 -26.99 -11.77 -44.56
C LYS A 237 -27.64 -12.62 -43.47
N GLY A 238 -27.45 -12.27 -42.20
CA GLY A 238 -28.06 -12.98 -41.06
C GLY A 238 -29.34 -12.30 -40.58
N THR A 239 -30.22 -13.07 -39.93
CA THR A 239 -31.33 -12.48 -39.16
C THR A 239 -30.80 -11.98 -37.82
N PRO A 240 -31.06 -10.72 -37.42
CA PRO A 240 -30.46 -10.11 -36.23
C PRO A 240 -30.95 -10.71 -34.90
N ASN A 241 -32.02 -11.51 -34.90
CA ASN A 241 -32.76 -11.82 -33.68
C ASN A 241 -32.39 -13.12 -32.97
N ARG A 242 -31.44 -13.94 -33.46
CA ARG A 242 -31.08 -15.22 -32.82
C ARG A 242 -29.59 -15.53 -32.89
N ARG A 243 -28.90 -15.56 -31.74
CA ARG A 243 -27.47 -15.91 -31.64
C ARG A 243 -27.18 -17.32 -32.16
N ALA A 244 -26.06 -17.44 -32.87
CA ALA A 244 -25.60 -18.71 -33.43
C ALA A 244 -24.92 -19.63 -32.41
N TYR A 245 -24.64 -19.22 -31.17
CA TYR A 245 -23.85 -20.00 -30.19
C TYR A 245 -24.31 -19.78 -28.74
N SER A 246 -23.82 -20.61 -27.81
CA SER A 246 -24.20 -20.63 -26.38
C SER A 246 -23.02 -20.27 -25.47
N ILE A 247 -22.37 -19.15 -25.79
CA ILE A 247 -21.25 -18.58 -25.06
C ILE A 247 -21.40 -17.05 -25.00
N GLY A 248 -20.91 -16.43 -23.94
CA GLY A 248 -20.98 -15.00 -23.72
C GLY A 248 -19.91 -14.49 -22.76
N GLY A 249 -19.64 -13.20 -22.81
CA GLY A 249 -18.83 -12.52 -21.81
C GLY A 249 -19.68 -12.14 -20.59
N VAL A 250 -19.08 -12.24 -19.41
CA VAL A 250 -19.63 -11.74 -18.15
C VAL A 250 -18.76 -10.56 -17.73
N GLY A 251 -19.39 -9.43 -17.44
CA GLY A 251 -18.67 -8.20 -17.12
C GLY A 251 -19.50 -7.24 -16.28
N LEU A 252 -18.82 -6.19 -15.82
CA LEU A 252 -19.45 -5.05 -15.18
C LEU A 252 -19.51 -3.91 -16.21
N PHE A 253 -20.72 -3.53 -16.60
CA PHE A 253 -20.97 -2.47 -17.58
C PHE A 253 -21.60 -1.25 -16.89
N GLN A 254 -21.21 -0.05 -17.33
CA GLN A 254 -21.72 1.25 -16.88
C GLN A 254 -22.30 2.05 -18.04
#